data_AF-A0A3C1PZ31-F1
#
_entry.id   AF-A0A3C1PZ31-F1
#
_cell.length_a   1.000
_cell.length_b   1.000
_cell.length_c   1.000
_cell.angle_alpha   90.00
_cell.angle_beta   90.00
_cell.angle_gamma   90.00
#
_symmetry.space_group_name_H-M   'P 1'
#
loop_
_entity.id
_entity.type
_entity.pdbx_description
1 polymer ?
#
loop_
_entity_poly.entity_id
_entity_poly.type
_entity_poly.pdbx_seq_one_letter_code
_entity_poly.pdbx_strand_id
1 'polypeptide(L)'
;TRLGNNDSQWLIATTTEQGIGPQGQETPNAARLTFFTSASDRYNGNAGSRERLSEAGGGNRNADQGGDISAVSYQLDFVDPVFGNPNQQFSTFVLYRNLLDPNETYNRSLLGRQNLETAFDASAGANELEDLMCENIYEFTVTFVVDYRDSTGQDRITKITVMSSDKGLQTVRNFAINGTGLAPNLNTRSEFVGGRITSVELAITVLSDEGVAILKRNPFQGNPLVATRFIEQNSFRYTRSVTIPQG
;
A
#
# COMPACT_ATOMS: atom_id res chain seq x y z
N THR A 1 -8.32 30.72 5.21
CA THR A 1 -8.80 30.19 3.92
C THR A 1 -7.62 29.59 3.17
N ARG A 2 -7.49 28.25 3.10
CA ARG A 2 -6.51 27.61 2.20
C ARG A 2 -7.00 27.79 0.77
N LEU A 3 -6.47 28.80 0.08
CA LEU A 3 -6.76 29.12 -1.32
C LEU A 3 -5.76 28.40 -2.24
N GLY A 4 -5.89 27.09 -2.35
CA GLY A 4 -5.18 26.32 -3.35
C GLY A 4 -6.07 25.20 -3.83
N ASN A 5 -6.58 25.30 -5.07
CA ASN A 5 -7.27 24.22 -5.79
C ASN A 5 -6.26 23.13 -6.22
N ASN A 6 -5.36 22.74 -5.32
CA ASN A 6 -4.39 21.70 -5.60
C ASN A 6 -4.99 20.35 -5.21
N ASP A 7 -5.75 19.76 -6.14
CA ASP A 7 -6.33 18.43 -5.99
C ASP A 7 -5.32 17.31 -6.28
N SER A 8 -4.04 17.63 -6.46
CA SER A 8 -3.00 16.63 -6.63
C SER A 8 -2.86 15.75 -5.39
N GLN A 9 -2.83 14.45 -5.63
CA GLN A 9 -2.65 13.40 -4.64
C GLN A 9 -1.17 13.26 -4.28
N TRP A 10 -0.89 13.17 -2.98
CA TRP A 10 0.42 12.87 -2.41
C TRP A 10 0.52 11.42 -1.93
N LEU A 11 -0.62 10.85 -1.57
CA LEU A 11 -0.79 9.48 -1.13
C LEU A 11 -2.19 9.03 -1.52
N ILE A 12 -2.30 7.78 -1.95
CA ILE A 12 -3.57 7.09 -2.16
C ILE A 12 -3.44 5.67 -1.60
N ALA A 13 -4.41 5.29 -0.79
CA ALA A 13 -4.64 3.91 -0.42
C ALA A 13 -5.96 3.45 -1.03
N THR A 14 -5.97 2.29 -1.66
CA THR A 14 -7.15 1.70 -2.29
C THR A 14 -7.26 0.24 -1.89
N THR A 15 -8.33 -0.38 -2.33
CA THR A 15 -8.56 -1.82 -2.27
C THR A 15 -9.22 -2.20 -3.60
N THR A 16 -9.02 -3.44 -4.01
CA THR A 16 -9.82 -4.00 -5.11
C THR A 16 -11.22 -4.37 -4.61
N GLU A 17 -12.24 -4.15 -5.44
CA GLU A 17 -13.59 -4.68 -5.24
C GLU A 17 -13.65 -6.18 -5.53
N GLN A 18 -12.80 -6.65 -6.44
CA GLN A 18 -12.63 -8.04 -6.77
C GLN A 18 -11.74 -8.66 -5.68
N GLY A 19 -12.27 -9.62 -4.93
CA GLY A 19 -11.46 -10.30 -3.90
C GLY A 19 -10.21 -10.93 -4.51
N ILE A 20 -9.09 -10.87 -3.80
CA ILE A 20 -7.82 -11.47 -4.22
C ILE A 20 -7.70 -12.86 -3.61
N GLY A 21 -7.41 -13.87 -4.42
CA GLY A 21 -7.20 -15.24 -3.95
C GLY A 21 -8.06 -16.27 -4.69
N PRO A 22 -7.98 -17.55 -4.29
CA PRO A 22 -8.82 -18.59 -4.83
C PRO A 22 -10.31 -18.31 -4.56
N GLN A 23 -11.18 -18.74 -5.48
CA GLN A 23 -12.62 -18.55 -5.35
C GLN A 23 -13.16 -19.11 -4.01
N GLY A 24 -13.90 -18.28 -3.28
CA GLY A 24 -14.47 -18.62 -1.97
C GLY A 24 -13.45 -18.63 -0.82
N GLN A 25 -12.23 -18.18 -1.10
CA GLN A 25 -11.11 -18.07 -0.17
C GLN A 25 -10.33 -16.78 -0.37
N GLU A 26 -11.00 -15.78 -0.93
CA GLU A 26 -10.43 -14.48 -1.15
C GLU A 26 -10.00 -13.88 0.19
N THR A 27 -8.92 -13.12 0.17
CA THR A 27 -8.48 -12.34 1.31
C THR A 27 -9.57 -11.37 1.74
N PRO A 28 -9.79 -11.19 3.06
CA PRO A 28 -10.73 -10.20 3.57
C PRO A 28 -10.29 -8.77 3.23
N ASN A 29 -8.98 -8.51 3.07
CA ASN A 29 -8.48 -7.20 2.71
C ASN A 29 -7.15 -7.25 1.95
N ALA A 30 -7.13 -6.58 0.79
CA ALA A 30 -5.98 -6.44 -0.08
C ALA A 30 -5.79 -4.96 -0.41
N ALA A 31 -5.31 -4.20 0.58
CA ALA A 31 -5.01 -2.80 0.35
C ALA A 31 -3.87 -2.65 -0.67
N ARG A 32 -3.92 -1.58 -1.44
CA ARG A 32 -2.80 -1.02 -2.19
C ARG A 32 -2.48 0.34 -1.61
N LEU A 33 -1.19 0.65 -1.43
CA LEU A 33 -0.73 1.91 -0.87
C LEU A 33 0.33 2.53 -1.79
N THR A 34 -0.02 3.64 -2.43
CA THR A 34 0.85 4.38 -3.35
C THR A 34 1.12 5.77 -2.82
N PHE A 35 2.40 6.15 -2.69
CA PHE A 35 2.79 7.46 -2.14
C PHE A 35 4.19 7.88 -2.55
N PHE A 36 4.50 9.16 -2.32
CA PHE A 36 5.84 9.69 -2.50
C PHE A 36 6.71 9.44 -1.27
N THR A 37 7.93 8.95 -1.50
CA THR A 37 8.89 8.58 -0.45
C THR A 37 10.23 9.34 -0.61
N SER A 38 11.07 9.23 0.41
CA SER A 38 12.28 10.03 0.59
C SER A 38 13.55 9.38 0.06
N ALA A 39 14.69 10.04 0.26
CA ALA A 39 16.02 9.62 -0.18
C ALA A 39 16.45 8.20 0.28
N SER A 40 15.85 7.62 1.31
CA SER A 40 16.12 6.22 1.68
C SER A 40 15.76 5.23 0.57
N ASP A 41 14.79 5.59 -0.27
CA ASP A 41 14.35 4.78 -1.40
C ASP A 41 14.95 5.25 -2.73
N ARG A 42 15.80 6.28 -2.73
CA ARG A 42 16.43 6.82 -3.94
C ARG A 42 17.46 5.83 -4.49
N TYR A 43 17.30 5.42 -5.76
CA TYR A 43 18.23 4.52 -6.47
C TYR A 43 18.54 3.26 -5.66
N ASN A 44 17.50 2.60 -5.15
CA ASN A 44 17.59 1.44 -4.26
C ASN A 44 18.45 1.68 -3.01
N GLY A 45 18.37 2.89 -2.44
CA GLY A 45 19.13 3.31 -1.27
C GLY A 45 20.55 3.80 -1.57
N ASN A 46 20.92 3.97 -2.85
CA ASN A 46 22.19 4.55 -3.28
C ASN A 46 22.16 6.09 -3.23
N ALA A 47 21.85 6.65 -2.05
CA ALA A 47 21.79 8.10 -1.86
C ALA A 47 23.20 8.72 -1.86
N GLY A 48 23.58 9.38 -2.96
CA GLY A 48 24.71 10.31 -2.98
C GLY A 48 26.10 9.68 -3.02
N SER A 49 26.35 8.70 -3.90
CA SER A 49 27.66 8.05 -4.04
C SER A 49 28.83 9.00 -4.38
N ARG A 50 29.36 9.66 -3.35
CA ARG A 50 30.73 10.15 -3.22
C ARG A 50 31.43 9.45 -2.06
N GLU A 51 31.37 8.12 -1.97
CA GLU A 51 32.31 7.31 -1.17
C GLU A 51 32.34 5.86 -1.73
N ARG A 52 33.41 5.38 -2.37
CA ARG A 52 34.73 4.95 -1.85
C ARG A 52 34.76 3.49 -1.37
N LEU A 53 34.65 2.54 -2.31
CA LEU A 53 35.40 1.29 -2.24
C LEU A 53 36.00 0.99 -3.61
N SER A 54 37.33 1.07 -3.65
CA SER A 54 38.15 0.34 -4.59
C SER A 54 37.83 -1.15 -4.52
N GLU A 55 38.04 -1.81 -5.64
CA GLU A 55 38.05 -3.26 -5.85
C GLU A 55 36.79 -3.87 -6.47
N ALA A 56 37.08 -4.78 -7.40
CA ALA A 56 36.23 -5.40 -8.39
C ALA A 56 34.84 -5.81 -7.88
N GLY A 57 33.79 -5.14 -8.38
CA GLY A 57 32.40 -5.58 -8.22
C GLY A 57 31.39 -4.52 -7.75
N GLY A 58 31.84 -3.33 -7.33
CA GLY A 58 30.98 -2.26 -6.78
C GLY A 58 30.25 -1.40 -7.82
N GLY A 59 29.01 -1.00 -7.51
CA GLY A 59 28.02 -0.39 -8.40
C GLY A 59 28.43 0.83 -9.23
N ASN A 60 27.65 1.07 -10.29
CA ASN A 60 27.90 2.10 -11.29
C ASN A 60 27.77 3.52 -10.68
N ARG A 61 28.86 4.30 -10.73
CA ARG A 61 28.95 5.70 -10.26
C ARG A 61 27.93 6.65 -10.91
N ASN A 62 27.34 6.26 -12.03
CA ASN A 62 26.34 7.04 -12.77
C ASN A 62 24.89 6.58 -12.49
N ALA A 63 24.67 5.66 -11.55
CA ALA A 63 23.33 5.17 -11.24
C ALA A 63 22.48 6.21 -10.51
N ASP A 64 23.09 7.04 -9.65
CA ASP A 64 22.39 8.13 -8.98
C ASP A 64 22.35 9.37 -9.87
N GLN A 65 21.15 9.73 -10.36
CA GLN A 65 20.94 10.87 -11.27
C GLN A 65 20.32 12.10 -10.57
N GLY A 66 20.34 12.16 -9.23
CA GLY A 66 19.76 13.29 -8.50
C GLY A 66 18.30 13.08 -8.08
N GLY A 67 17.70 14.13 -7.50
CA GLY A 67 16.29 14.17 -7.12
C GLY A 67 16.00 13.74 -5.67
N ASP A 68 14.93 14.28 -5.11
CA ASP A 68 14.63 14.16 -3.68
C ASP A 68 13.42 13.27 -3.38
N ILE A 69 12.61 12.97 -4.40
CA ILE A 69 11.31 12.32 -4.25
C ILE A 69 11.24 11.11 -5.18
N SER A 70 11.02 9.93 -4.61
CA SER A 70 10.67 8.70 -5.33
C SER A 70 9.18 8.42 -5.16
N ALA A 71 8.61 7.55 -5.99
CA ALA A 71 7.24 7.06 -5.83
C ALA A 71 7.26 5.55 -5.60
N VAL A 72 6.43 5.06 -4.69
CA VAL A 72 6.37 3.64 -4.36
C VAL A 72 4.92 3.18 -4.26
N SER A 73 4.66 1.95 -4.68
CA SER A 73 3.37 1.25 -4.55
C SER A 73 3.59 -0.09 -3.85
N TYR A 74 2.94 -0.28 -2.71
CA TYR A 74 2.81 -1.58 -2.05
C TYR A 74 1.48 -2.21 -2.45
N GLN A 75 1.50 -3.42 -2.99
CA GLN A 75 0.29 -4.08 -3.50
C GLN A 75 0.30 -5.56 -3.18
N LEU A 76 -0.81 -6.05 -2.63
CA LEU A 76 -1.07 -7.47 -2.47
C LEU A 76 -1.66 -8.06 -3.76
N ASP A 77 -1.24 -9.26 -4.13
CA ASP A 77 -1.80 -10.02 -5.25
C ASP A 77 -1.79 -11.54 -4.97
N PHE A 78 -2.44 -12.33 -5.83
CA PHE A 78 -2.43 -13.80 -5.81
C PHE A 78 -2.01 -14.35 -7.18
N VAL A 79 -0.70 -14.57 -7.34
CA VAL A 79 -0.08 -14.97 -8.60
C VAL A 79 1.03 -15.99 -8.37
N ASP A 80 1.46 -16.67 -9.44
CA ASP A 80 2.72 -17.42 -9.42
C ASP A 80 3.88 -16.42 -9.45
N PRO A 81 4.72 -16.34 -8.39
CA PRO A 81 5.78 -15.33 -8.33
C PRO A 81 6.84 -15.52 -9.41
N VAL A 82 7.02 -16.73 -9.95
CA VAL A 82 8.06 -17.03 -10.93
C VAL A 82 7.64 -16.62 -12.34
N PHE A 83 6.37 -16.89 -12.70
CA PHE A 83 5.88 -16.71 -14.06
C PHE A 83 4.81 -15.60 -14.20
N GLY A 84 4.41 -14.96 -13.10
CA GLY A 84 3.44 -13.86 -13.05
C GLY A 84 2.00 -14.25 -13.43
N ASN A 85 1.75 -15.51 -13.76
CA ASN A 85 0.45 -15.98 -14.21
C ASN A 85 -0.32 -16.63 -13.04
N PRO A 86 -1.64 -16.37 -12.89
CA PRO A 86 -2.46 -17.01 -11.88
C PRO A 86 -2.73 -18.48 -12.25
N ASN A 87 -1.76 -19.36 -11.99
CA ASN A 87 -1.96 -20.80 -12.00
C ASN A 87 -2.25 -21.27 -10.58
N GLN A 88 -3.48 -21.74 -10.31
CA GLN A 88 -3.92 -22.19 -8.98
C GLN A 88 -2.96 -23.18 -8.30
N GLN A 89 -2.18 -23.95 -9.06
CA GLN A 89 -1.18 -24.86 -8.51
C GLN A 89 0.00 -24.13 -7.86
N PHE A 90 0.50 -23.07 -8.49
CA PHE A 90 1.72 -22.37 -8.09
C PHE A 90 1.47 -21.00 -7.47
N SER A 91 0.29 -20.41 -7.69
CA SER A 91 -0.06 -19.11 -7.14
C SER A 91 -0.04 -19.11 -5.62
N THR A 92 0.52 -18.05 -5.06
CA THR A 92 0.46 -17.75 -3.63
C THR A 92 0.12 -16.28 -3.47
N PHE A 93 -0.20 -15.87 -2.24
CA PHE A 93 -0.36 -14.45 -1.96
C PHE A 93 1.00 -13.79 -1.90
N VAL A 94 1.19 -12.69 -2.62
CA VAL A 94 2.46 -11.98 -2.73
C VAL A 94 2.27 -10.51 -2.40
N LEU A 95 3.23 -9.92 -1.70
CA LEU A 95 3.30 -8.48 -1.50
C LEU A 95 4.42 -7.91 -2.36
N TYR A 96 4.05 -7.01 -3.27
CA TYR A 96 4.96 -6.26 -4.11
C TYR A 96 5.29 -4.91 -3.49
N ARG A 97 6.49 -4.41 -3.78
CA ARG A 97 6.92 -3.02 -3.62
C ARG A 97 7.56 -2.56 -4.92
N ASN A 98 6.73 -1.98 -5.77
CA ASN A 98 7.20 -1.35 -7.01
C ASN A 98 7.66 0.08 -6.71
N LEU A 99 8.90 0.40 -7.09
CA LEU A 99 9.58 1.65 -6.77
C LEU A 99 10.05 2.32 -8.04
N LEU A 100 9.65 3.59 -8.22
CA LEU A 100 10.19 4.48 -9.24
C LEU A 100 11.21 5.43 -8.62
N ASP A 101 12.42 5.43 -9.17
CA ASP A 101 13.49 6.32 -8.75
C ASP A 101 13.12 7.80 -8.99
N PRO A 102 13.85 8.76 -8.39
CA PRO A 102 13.46 10.17 -8.52
C PRO A 102 13.43 10.70 -9.95
N ASN A 103 14.37 10.27 -10.79
CA ASN A 103 14.39 10.64 -12.20
C ASN A 103 13.14 10.13 -12.94
N GLU A 104 12.70 8.92 -12.66
CA GLU A 104 11.48 8.36 -13.27
C GLU A 104 10.23 9.03 -12.72
N THR A 105 10.17 9.23 -11.41
CA THR A 105 9.08 9.93 -10.71
C THR A 105 8.86 11.33 -11.30
N TYR A 106 9.95 12.05 -11.58
CA TYR A 106 9.91 13.37 -12.19
C TYR A 106 9.60 13.32 -13.69
N ASN A 107 10.38 12.57 -14.49
CA ASN A 107 10.25 12.59 -15.95
C ASN A 107 8.94 11.96 -16.44
N ARG A 108 8.43 10.94 -15.75
CA ARG A 108 7.13 10.33 -16.07
C ARG A 108 5.95 11.14 -15.50
N SER A 109 6.25 12.31 -14.91
CA SER A 109 5.27 13.31 -14.48
C SER A 109 4.26 12.78 -13.47
N LEU A 110 4.71 12.07 -12.41
CA LEU A 110 3.82 11.62 -11.33
C LEU A 110 3.43 12.76 -10.39
N LEU A 111 4.30 13.75 -10.23
CA LEU A 111 4.04 14.91 -9.39
C LEU A 111 2.87 15.74 -9.96
N GLY A 112 2.00 16.22 -9.07
CA GLY A 112 0.90 17.10 -9.46
C GLY A 112 -0.34 16.37 -10.04
N ARG A 113 -0.40 15.03 -10.00
CA ARG A 113 -1.52 14.27 -10.54
C ARG A 113 -2.68 14.17 -9.56
N GLN A 114 -3.91 14.38 -10.04
CA GLN A 114 -5.14 14.21 -9.24
C GLN A 114 -5.49 12.75 -8.96
N ASN A 115 -5.01 11.83 -9.81
CA ASN A 115 -5.11 10.39 -9.61
C ASN A 115 -3.69 9.81 -9.67
N LEU A 116 -3.08 9.66 -8.50
CA LEU A 116 -1.72 9.17 -8.34
C LEU A 116 -1.61 7.69 -8.71
N GLU A 117 -2.62 6.89 -8.38
CA GLU A 117 -2.60 5.45 -8.68
C GLU A 117 -2.54 5.20 -10.19
N THR A 118 -3.44 5.81 -10.97
CA THR A 118 -3.42 5.69 -12.44
C THR A 118 -2.13 6.24 -13.06
N ALA A 119 -1.61 7.35 -12.52
CA ALA A 119 -0.34 7.90 -12.99
C ALA A 119 0.86 6.98 -12.68
N PHE A 120 0.83 6.33 -11.52
CA PHE A 120 1.82 5.34 -11.13
C PHE A 120 1.76 4.12 -12.04
N ASP A 121 0.58 3.55 -12.29
CA ASP A 121 0.41 2.38 -13.17
C ASP A 121 0.91 2.65 -14.59
N ALA A 122 0.57 3.82 -15.14
CA ALA A 122 1.04 4.23 -16.47
C ALA A 122 2.56 4.41 -16.53
N SER A 123 3.21 4.65 -15.38
CA SER A 123 4.63 4.93 -15.28
C SER A 123 5.44 3.69 -14.93
N ALA A 124 5.01 2.89 -13.96
CA ALA A 124 5.71 1.71 -13.47
C ALA A 124 5.43 0.46 -14.31
N GLY A 125 4.24 0.36 -14.93
CA GLY A 125 3.79 -0.88 -15.55
C GLY A 125 3.24 -1.86 -14.52
N ALA A 126 3.21 -3.14 -14.88
CA ALA A 126 2.78 -4.22 -13.99
C ALA A 126 3.90 -4.58 -13.01
N ASN A 127 3.54 -5.13 -11.85
CA ASN A 127 4.54 -5.64 -10.90
C ASN A 127 5.32 -6.80 -11.52
N GLU A 128 6.64 -6.79 -11.35
CA GLU A 128 7.54 -7.84 -11.83
C GLU A 128 8.16 -8.62 -10.66
N LEU A 129 8.91 -9.69 -10.96
CA LEU A 129 9.58 -10.49 -9.93
C LEU A 129 10.58 -9.67 -9.10
N GLU A 130 11.18 -8.62 -9.68
CA GLU A 130 12.08 -7.71 -8.96
C GLU A 130 11.37 -6.85 -7.90
N ASP A 131 10.06 -6.64 -8.04
CA ASP A 131 9.25 -5.91 -7.06
C ASP A 131 8.81 -6.80 -5.88
N LEU A 132 9.01 -8.12 -5.97
CA LEU A 132 8.53 -9.08 -4.97
C LEU A 132 9.24 -8.86 -3.63
N MET A 133 8.49 -8.46 -2.60
CA MET A 133 9.03 -8.38 -1.24
C MET A 133 9.00 -9.72 -0.53
N CYS A 134 7.84 -10.36 -0.54
CA CYS A 134 7.60 -11.59 0.20
C CYS A 134 6.34 -12.32 -0.27
N GLU A 135 6.33 -13.62 0.00
CA GLU A 135 5.22 -14.53 -0.26
C GLU A 135 4.39 -14.78 1.00
N ASN A 136 3.26 -15.45 0.81
CA ASN A 136 2.30 -15.90 1.82
C ASN A 136 1.62 -14.78 2.64
N ILE A 137 1.60 -13.55 2.12
CA ILE A 137 0.90 -12.44 2.77
C ILE A 137 -0.61 -12.54 2.49
N TYR A 138 -1.37 -13.18 3.36
CA TYR A 138 -2.81 -13.35 3.14
C TYR A 138 -3.60 -12.05 3.22
N GLU A 139 -3.29 -11.15 4.15
CA GLU A 139 -4.01 -9.88 4.31
C GLU A 139 -3.01 -8.73 4.40
N PHE A 140 -3.34 -7.61 3.75
CA PHE A 140 -2.65 -6.33 3.94
C PHE A 140 -3.68 -5.24 4.18
N THR A 141 -3.60 -4.62 5.35
CA THR A 141 -4.56 -3.62 5.84
C THR A 141 -3.85 -2.31 6.19
N VAL A 142 -4.40 -1.20 5.68
CA VAL A 142 -3.93 0.16 5.98
C VAL A 142 -5.03 0.92 6.72
N THR A 143 -4.69 1.46 7.89
CA THR A 143 -5.59 2.28 8.71
C THR A 143 -4.95 3.62 9.01
N PHE A 144 -5.68 4.71 8.75
CA PHE A 144 -5.26 6.06 9.05
C PHE A 144 -5.86 6.52 10.37
N VAL A 145 -5.03 6.98 11.30
CA VAL A 145 -5.50 7.62 12.53
C VAL A 145 -5.59 9.12 12.27
N VAL A 146 -6.81 9.64 12.31
CA VAL A 146 -7.13 11.02 11.93
C VAL A 146 -7.58 11.81 13.16
N ASP A 147 -6.89 12.92 13.39
CA ASP A 147 -7.28 13.96 14.33
C ASP A 147 -7.99 15.07 13.55
N TYR A 148 -9.23 15.36 13.90
CA TYR A 148 -10.09 16.31 13.20
C TYR A 148 -11.04 17.03 14.15
N ARG A 149 -11.59 18.15 13.68
CA ARG A 149 -12.60 18.90 14.43
C ARG A 149 -13.99 18.57 13.87
N ASP A 150 -14.85 18.02 14.71
CA ASP A 150 -16.20 17.64 14.31
C ASP A 150 -17.13 18.84 14.07
N SER A 151 -18.33 18.59 13.58
CA SER A 151 -19.33 19.63 13.27
C SER A 151 -19.80 20.42 14.49
N THR A 152 -19.56 19.92 15.70
CA THR A 152 -19.87 20.60 16.96
C THR A 152 -18.71 21.47 17.45
N GLY A 153 -17.59 21.46 16.73
CA GLY A 153 -16.36 22.13 17.15
C GLY A 153 -15.72 21.40 18.32
N GLN A 154 -15.67 20.07 18.32
CA GLN A 154 -14.86 19.30 19.27
C GLN A 154 -13.75 18.57 18.52
N ASP A 155 -12.57 18.49 19.14
CA ASP A 155 -11.46 17.73 18.57
C ASP A 155 -11.69 16.24 18.83
N ARG A 156 -11.52 15.43 17.79
CA ARG A 156 -11.83 14.00 17.77
C ARG A 156 -10.68 13.25 17.10
N ILE A 157 -10.43 12.05 17.60
CA ILE A 157 -9.53 11.09 16.96
C ILE A 157 -10.37 9.91 16.50
N THR A 158 -10.23 9.54 15.23
CA THR A 158 -10.86 8.36 14.64
C THR A 158 -9.84 7.51 13.89
N LYS A 159 -10.21 6.26 13.60
CA LYS A 159 -9.47 5.36 12.74
C LYS A 159 -10.27 5.13 11.48
N ILE A 160 -9.65 5.36 10.32
CA ILE A 160 -10.24 5.12 9.01
C ILE A 160 -9.49 3.99 8.35
N THR A 161 -10.14 2.83 8.21
CA THR A 161 -9.53 1.63 7.62
C THR A 161 -9.93 1.52 6.15
N VAL A 162 -8.94 1.29 5.28
CA VAL A 162 -9.19 1.03 3.86
C VAL A 162 -9.55 -0.45 3.68
N MET A 163 -10.76 -0.73 3.19
CA MET A 163 -11.29 -2.08 3.00
C MET A 163 -12.21 -2.18 1.77
N SER A 164 -12.27 -3.38 1.17
CA SER A 164 -13.15 -3.70 0.02
C SER A 164 -14.63 -3.41 0.27
N SER A 165 -15.07 -3.51 1.52
CA SER A 165 -16.41 -3.14 1.97
C SER A 165 -16.38 -1.88 2.83
N ASP A 166 -17.12 -0.86 2.43
CA ASP A 166 -17.36 0.40 3.14
C ASP A 166 -18.55 0.35 4.10
N LYS A 167 -19.11 -0.86 4.33
CA LYS A 167 -20.28 -1.06 5.22
C LYS A 167 -19.93 -1.04 6.71
N GLY A 168 -18.64 -1.06 7.07
CA GLY A 168 -18.19 -0.94 8.45
C GLY A 168 -18.23 0.50 8.93
N LEU A 169 -18.26 0.69 10.25
CA LEU A 169 -18.06 2.02 10.83
C LEU A 169 -16.64 2.49 10.50
N GLN A 170 -16.53 3.68 9.91
CA GLN A 170 -15.24 4.32 9.58
C GLN A 170 -14.36 3.49 8.62
N THR A 171 -15.00 2.74 7.71
CA THR A 171 -14.32 2.00 6.64
C THR A 171 -14.55 2.69 5.31
N VAL A 172 -13.52 2.72 4.47
CA VAL A 172 -13.56 3.39 3.15
C VAL A 172 -12.93 2.48 2.11
N ARG A 173 -13.36 2.58 0.85
CA ARG A 173 -12.72 1.82 -0.25
C ARG A 173 -11.40 2.42 -0.68
N ASN A 174 -11.28 3.74 -0.50
CA ASN A 174 -10.05 4.44 -0.80
C ASN A 174 -9.90 5.64 0.14
N PHE A 175 -8.65 6.03 0.34
CA PHE A 175 -8.28 7.16 1.17
C PHE A 175 -7.13 7.89 0.50
N ALA A 176 -7.38 9.15 0.13
CA ALA A 176 -6.36 9.99 -0.47
C ALA A 176 -5.94 11.14 0.45
N ILE A 177 -4.68 11.55 0.32
CA ILE A 177 -4.19 12.81 0.86
C ILE A 177 -3.89 13.72 -0.33
N ASN A 178 -4.62 14.82 -0.44
CA ASN A 178 -4.50 15.79 -1.52
C ASN A 178 -3.91 17.10 -0.98
N GLY A 179 -3.52 18.01 -1.88
CA GLY A 179 -3.13 19.37 -1.49
C GLY A 179 -4.23 20.14 -0.73
N THR A 180 -5.50 19.74 -0.90
CA THR A 180 -6.67 20.30 -0.20
C THR A 180 -6.98 19.65 1.15
N GLY A 181 -6.40 18.48 1.46
CA GLY A 181 -6.61 17.77 2.73
C GLY A 181 -6.89 16.28 2.57
N LEU A 182 -7.62 15.70 3.52
CA LEU A 182 -7.97 14.29 3.56
C LEU A 182 -9.23 14.01 2.72
N ALA A 183 -9.18 12.98 1.88
CA ALA A 183 -10.25 12.61 0.96
C ALA A 183 -10.60 11.11 1.06
N PRO A 184 -11.32 10.68 2.11
CA PRO A 184 -11.88 9.34 2.19
C PRO A 184 -12.94 9.14 1.11
N ASN A 185 -12.97 7.97 0.47
CA ASN A 185 -13.81 7.69 -0.71
C ASN A 185 -13.68 8.77 -1.81
N LEU A 186 -12.48 9.34 -1.96
CA LEU A 186 -12.15 10.49 -2.82
C LEU A 186 -13.01 11.75 -2.56
N ASN A 187 -13.69 11.83 -1.41
CA ASN A 187 -14.52 12.98 -1.05
C ASN A 187 -13.69 14.07 -0.35
N THR A 188 -13.23 15.05 -1.12
CA THR A 188 -12.47 16.22 -0.64
C THR A 188 -13.28 17.17 0.25
N ARG A 189 -14.57 16.93 0.43
CA ARG A 189 -15.49 17.72 1.28
C ARG A 189 -16.05 16.90 2.44
N SER A 190 -15.36 15.81 2.83
CA SER A 190 -15.74 14.99 3.98
C SER A 190 -15.68 15.77 5.30
N GLU A 191 -16.23 15.20 6.37
CA GLU A 191 -16.12 15.76 7.73
C GLU A 191 -14.66 15.88 8.24
N PHE A 192 -13.75 15.15 7.60
CA PHE A 192 -12.32 15.16 7.93
C PHE A 192 -11.55 16.24 7.17
N VAL A 193 -12.25 17.13 6.44
CA VAL A 193 -11.61 18.25 5.74
C VAL A 193 -10.94 19.17 6.77
N GLY A 194 -9.65 19.43 6.58
CA GLY A 194 -8.84 20.17 7.57
C GLY A 194 -8.32 19.33 8.75
N GLY A 195 -8.69 18.06 8.84
CA GLY A 195 -8.07 17.10 9.76
C GLY A 195 -6.62 16.79 9.35
N ARG A 196 -5.92 16.09 10.24
CA ARG A 196 -4.53 15.66 10.07
C ARG A 196 -4.37 14.19 10.41
N ILE A 197 -3.43 13.53 9.75
CA ILE A 197 -3.06 12.16 10.10
C ILE A 197 -2.03 12.21 11.22
N THR A 198 -2.29 11.49 12.31
CA THR A 198 -1.38 11.39 13.46
C THR A 198 -0.53 10.12 13.40
N SER A 199 -1.08 9.06 12.84
CA SER A 199 -0.34 7.83 12.54
C SER A 199 -1.00 7.03 11.43
N VAL A 200 -0.22 6.13 10.83
CA VAL A 200 -0.71 5.09 9.93
C VAL A 200 -0.42 3.74 10.58
N GLU A 201 -1.46 2.92 10.73
CA GLU A 201 -1.37 1.56 11.21
C GLU A 201 -1.37 0.61 10.01
N LEU A 202 -0.28 -0.13 9.85
CA LEU A 202 -0.13 -1.19 8.85
C LEU A 202 -0.29 -2.53 9.57
N ALA A 203 -1.15 -3.39 9.03
CA ALA A 203 -1.29 -4.76 9.51
C ALA A 203 -1.14 -5.73 8.34
N ILE A 204 -0.37 -6.79 8.57
CA ILE A 204 -0.23 -7.92 7.65
C ILE A 204 -0.56 -9.22 8.36
N THR A 205 -1.23 -10.12 7.65
CA THR A 205 -1.46 -11.50 8.09
C THR A 205 -0.66 -12.41 7.17
N VAL A 206 0.25 -13.20 7.73
CA VAL A 206 1.15 -14.09 6.99
C VAL A 206 0.76 -15.53 7.24
N LEU A 207 0.44 -16.28 6.19
CA LEU A 207 0.19 -17.71 6.30
C LEU A 207 1.50 -18.49 6.41
N SER A 208 1.47 -19.58 7.16
CA SER A 208 2.52 -20.60 7.07
C SER A 208 2.47 -21.29 5.71
N ASP A 209 3.59 -21.89 5.30
CA ASP A 209 3.65 -22.68 4.05
C ASP A 209 2.62 -23.81 4.04
N GLU A 210 2.44 -24.47 5.19
CA GLU A 210 1.41 -25.49 5.39
C GLU A 210 0.00 -24.89 5.24
N GLY A 211 -0.23 -23.70 5.80
CA GLY A 211 -1.46 -22.94 5.61
C GLY A 211 -1.76 -22.72 4.13
N VAL A 212 -0.81 -22.16 3.36
CA VAL A 212 -1.02 -21.94 1.93
C VAL A 212 -1.30 -23.24 1.18
N ALA A 213 -0.61 -24.34 1.51
CA ALA A 213 -0.85 -25.64 0.89
C ALA A 213 -2.26 -26.20 1.20
N ILE A 214 -2.77 -25.99 2.42
CA ILE A 214 -4.13 -26.38 2.81
C ILE A 214 -5.16 -25.47 2.15
N LEU A 215 -4.92 -24.15 2.11
CA LEU A 215 -5.80 -23.15 1.50
C LEU A 215 -6.07 -23.50 0.01
N LYS A 216 -5.05 -23.94 -0.72
CA LYS A 216 -5.23 -24.41 -2.11
C LYS A 216 -6.24 -25.56 -2.28
N ARG A 217 -6.54 -26.30 -1.20
CA ARG A 217 -7.54 -27.39 -1.20
C ARG A 217 -8.94 -26.95 -0.80
N ASN A 218 -9.16 -25.65 -0.60
CA ASN A 218 -10.43 -25.06 -0.18
C ASN A 218 -10.95 -25.58 1.18
N PRO A 219 -10.23 -25.28 2.28
CA PRO A 219 -10.62 -25.71 3.61
C PRO A 219 -11.82 -24.93 4.14
N PHE A 220 -12.13 -23.75 3.59
CA PHE A 220 -13.21 -22.89 4.11
C PHE A 220 -14.58 -23.46 3.84
N GLN A 221 -14.78 -24.12 2.69
CA GLN A 221 -16.06 -24.73 2.30
C GLN A 221 -17.25 -23.74 2.40
N GLY A 222 -16.98 -22.43 2.21
CA GLY A 222 -17.97 -21.36 2.37
C GLY A 222 -18.42 -21.09 3.81
N ASN A 223 -17.75 -21.64 4.82
CA ASN A 223 -18.08 -21.46 6.23
C ASN A 223 -17.13 -20.43 6.90
N PRO A 224 -17.63 -19.25 7.30
CA PRO A 224 -16.82 -18.20 7.92
C PRO A 224 -16.14 -18.62 9.24
N LEU A 225 -16.77 -19.53 10.00
CA LEU A 225 -16.19 -20.01 11.27
C LEU A 225 -15.00 -20.93 11.01
N VAL A 226 -15.04 -21.73 9.94
CA VAL A 226 -13.92 -22.57 9.53
C VAL A 226 -12.79 -21.70 9.00
N ALA A 227 -13.12 -20.69 8.18
CA ALA A 227 -12.14 -19.71 7.69
C ALA A 227 -11.42 -19.00 8.85
N THR A 228 -12.17 -18.49 9.83
CA THR A 228 -11.59 -17.81 11.01
C THR A 228 -10.65 -18.72 11.78
N ARG A 229 -11.08 -19.94 12.12
CA ARG A 229 -10.23 -20.91 12.84
C ARG A 229 -8.98 -21.29 12.04
N PHE A 230 -9.13 -21.48 10.73
CA PHE A 230 -8.01 -21.80 9.86
C PHE A 230 -6.96 -20.69 9.88
N ILE A 231 -7.39 -19.44 9.72
CA ILE A 231 -6.49 -18.28 9.76
C ILE A 231 -5.84 -18.16 11.13
N GLU A 232 -6.59 -18.31 12.23
CA GLU A 232 -6.02 -18.27 13.60
C GLU A 232 -4.96 -19.34 13.85
N GLN A 233 -5.11 -20.54 13.27
CA GLN A 233 -4.19 -21.66 13.47
C GLN A 233 -2.96 -21.62 12.56
N ASN A 234 -3.11 -21.10 11.34
CA ASN A 234 -2.10 -21.21 10.29
C ASN A 234 -1.50 -19.87 9.88
N SER A 235 -1.73 -18.80 10.64
CA SER A 235 -1.19 -17.48 10.32
C SER A 235 -0.56 -16.77 11.51
N PHE A 236 0.31 -15.81 11.19
CA PHE A 236 0.88 -14.86 12.12
C PHE A 236 0.46 -13.46 11.71
N ARG A 237 -0.05 -12.69 12.67
CA ARG A 237 -0.45 -11.30 12.45
C ARG A 237 0.61 -10.35 12.98
N TYR A 238 1.05 -9.43 12.13
CA TYR A 238 1.97 -8.36 12.48
C TYR A 238 1.30 -7.01 12.28
N THR A 239 1.47 -6.12 13.25
CA THR A 239 0.93 -4.77 13.18
C THR A 239 2.02 -3.78 13.56
N ARG A 240 2.11 -2.68 12.81
CA ARG A 240 3.00 -1.58 13.11
C ARG A 240 2.27 -0.25 12.96
N SER A 241 2.35 0.58 13.99
CA SER A 241 1.94 1.98 13.91
C SER A 241 3.14 2.85 13.57
N VAL A 242 2.99 3.70 12.56
CA VAL A 242 3.96 4.70 12.16
C VAL A 242 3.40 6.07 12.54
N THR A 243 3.94 6.67 13.59
CA THR A 243 3.57 8.02 14.01
C THR A 243 4.10 9.04 13.02
N ILE A 244 3.25 9.98 12.64
CA ILE A 244 3.65 11.11 11.79
C ILE A 244 4.10 12.24 12.71
N PRO A 245 5.31 12.79 12.54
CA PRO A 245 5.77 13.94 13.30
C PRO A 245 4.76 15.08 13.22
N GLN A 246 4.37 15.62 14.39
CA GLN A 246 3.48 16.76 14.48
C GLN A 246 4.35 18.01 14.59
N GLY A 247 4.26 18.88 13.57
CA GLY A 247 4.90 20.20 13.56
C GLY A 247 4.04 21.28 14.17
#